data_AF-A0A4P6XMR7-F1
#
_entry.id   AF-A0A4P6XMR7-F1
#
_cell.length_a   1.000
_cell.length_b   1.000
_cell.length_c   1.000
_cell.angle_alpha   90.00
_cell.angle_beta   90.00
_cell.angle_gamma   90.00
#
_symmetry.space_group_name_H-M   'P 1'
#
loop_
_entity.id
_entity.type
_entity.pdbx_description
1 polymer ?
#
loop_
_entity_poly.entity_id
_entity_poly.type
_entity_poly.pdbx_seq_one_letter_code
_entity_poly.pdbx_strand_id
1 'polypeptide(L)'
;MSWFKRDISCRNYLQYIILCFFLPSQLTILFVERERLRLRSISNNVTHYANHTFAKANPKHLSERAVQLHKPSLNRKLFLEEMKAFCKYFTPFFILVTLLFSTLGLSTLVGGKSHLSGRYPKRQGLSEIFTCPEKQEDAINGAEDRLIIIFQVMTSFVKGRSFDSEAFAKVQPNIDHEIQEIGECVQKKAPTDTLLLSQLEFVELASQDYLNAVEYLRYYTSNKTYQQLARSVIKLNVFLITLQDSFGIPKREIVDYDDFIAKNIDLLDLWASMFLQLTELPPGMDGFFDSQYTRARQRLQWLASHGKDHGSWNAATIATAANSVYSYYKFIVESGQSLKRKFKGFLRGNKENRARINRNPW
;
A
#
# COMPACT_ATOMS: atom_id res chain seq x y z
N MET A 1 -28.75 3.22 -63.48
CA MET A 1 -27.39 2.68 -63.25
C MET A 1 -26.91 3.25 -61.92
N SER A 2 -27.20 2.58 -60.80
CA SER A 2 -26.23 1.74 -60.04
C SER A 2 -24.97 2.55 -59.70
N TRP A 3 -24.68 2.91 -58.45
CA TRP A 3 -24.49 2.04 -57.29
C TRP A 3 -24.88 2.77 -55.99
N PHE A 4 -25.81 2.17 -55.24
CA PHE A 4 -26.16 2.52 -53.87
C PHE A 4 -26.17 1.18 -53.10
N LYS A 5 -25.16 0.92 -52.27
CA LYS A 5 -25.17 -0.10 -51.20
C LYS A 5 -23.79 -0.21 -50.55
N ARG A 6 -23.68 0.31 -49.33
CA ARG A 6 -23.11 -0.35 -48.13
C ARG A 6 -22.81 0.73 -47.10
N ASP A 7 -23.79 1.00 -46.24
CA ASP A 7 -23.52 1.68 -44.97
C ASP A 7 -24.39 1.05 -43.88
N ILE A 8 -23.96 -0.14 -43.45
CA ILE A 8 -24.46 -0.85 -42.27
C ILE A 8 -23.22 -1.47 -41.60
N SER A 9 -22.43 -0.65 -40.91
CA SER A 9 -21.38 -1.17 -40.00
C SER A 9 -21.02 -0.26 -38.82
N CYS A 10 -21.52 0.99 -38.76
CA CYS A 10 -21.21 1.88 -37.63
C CYS A 10 -22.24 1.88 -36.48
N ARG A 11 -23.46 1.36 -36.67
CA ARG A 11 -24.47 1.31 -35.59
C ARG A 11 -24.30 0.15 -34.59
N ASN A 12 -23.72 -0.98 -35.03
CA ASN A 12 -23.53 -2.14 -34.14
C ASN A 12 -22.31 -1.99 -33.22
N TYR A 13 -21.30 -1.21 -33.61
CA TYR A 13 -20.09 -1.00 -32.81
C TYR A 13 -20.35 -0.08 -31.59
N LEU A 14 -21.19 0.94 -31.76
CA LEU A 14 -21.55 1.85 -30.66
C LEU A 14 -22.47 1.17 -29.62
N GLN A 15 -23.35 0.26 -30.05
CA GLN A 15 -24.15 -0.56 -29.13
C GLN A 15 -23.28 -1.55 -28.33
N TYR A 16 -22.25 -2.13 -28.93
CA TYR A 16 -21.30 -3.00 -28.22
C TYR A 16 -20.45 -2.24 -27.19
N ILE A 17 -20.01 -1.01 -27.51
CA ILE A 17 -19.24 -0.18 -26.56
C ILE A 17 -20.11 0.28 -25.38
N ILE A 18 -21.38 0.61 -25.61
CA ILE A 18 -22.33 0.97 -24.54
C ILE A 18 -22.66 -0.26 -23.67
N LEU A 19 -22.79 -1.45 -24.26
CA LEU A 19 -22.99 -2.70 -23.52
C LEU A 19 -21.76 -3.06 -22.66
N CYS A 20 -20.54 -2.87 -23.18
CA CYS A 20 -19.30 -3.15 -22.43
C CYS A 20 -19.05 -2.21 -21.24
N PHE A 21 -19.59 -0.99 -21.25
CA PHE A 21 -19.47 -0.04 -20.12
C PHE A 21 -20.57 -0.19 -19.06
N PHE A 22 -21.76 -0.70 -19.43
CA PHE A 22 -22.89 -0.85 -18.49
C PHE A 22 -23.05 -2.26 -17.90
N LEU A 23 -22.53 -3.30 -18.54
CA LEU A 23 -22.58 -4.67 -18.02
C LEU A 23 -21.74 -4.89 -16.75
N PRO A 24 -20.54 -4.31 -16.58
CA PRO A 24 -19.76 -4.52 -15.36
C PRO A 24 -20.45 -3.94 -14.13
N SER A 25 -21.11 -2.78 -14.23
CA SER A 25 -21.81 -2.17 -13.10
C SER A 25 -23.06 -2.96 -12.69
N GLN A 26 -23.83 -3.47 -13.65
CA GLN A 26 -24.99 -4.30 -13.33
C GLN A 26 -24.62 -5.70 -12.83
N LEU A 27 -23.56 -6.31 -13.36
CA LEU A 27 -23.06 -7.59 -12.84
C LEU A 27 -22.44 -7.43 -11.45
N THR A 28 -21.79 -6.29 -11.18
CA THR A 28 -21.28 -5.97 -9.84
C THR A 28 -22.43 -5.73 -8.86
N ILE A 29 -23.48 -5.00 -9.27
CA ILE A 29 -24.70 -4.81 -8.45
C ILE A 29 -25.40 -6.15 -8.19
N LEU A 30 -25.57 -7.00 -9.21
CA LEU A 30 -26.19 -8.32 -9.07
C LEU A 30 -25.34 -9.28 -8.21
N PHE A 31 -24.01 -9.19 -8.31
CA PHE A 31 -23.10 -9.96 -7.48
C PHE A 31 -23.16 -9.50 -6.02
N VAL A 32 -23.13 -8.19 -5.78
CA VAL A 32 -23.28 -7.59 -4.44
C VAL A 32 -24.66 -7.92 -3.84
N GLU A 33 -25.74 -7.83 -4.62
CA GLU A 33 -27.08 -8.16 -4.13
C GLU A 33 -27.25 -9.67 -3.87
N ARG A 34 -26.63 -10.53 -4.70
CA ARG A 34 -26.59 -11.98 -4.49
C ARG A 34 -25.84 -12.35 -3.21
N GLU A 35 -24.67 -11.77 -2.98
CA GLU A 35 -23.89 -12.01 -1.75
C GLU A 35 -24.57 -11.40 -0.52
N ARG A 36 -25.21 -10.24 -0.66
CA ARG A 36 -26.06 -9.65 0.39
C ARG A 36 -27.21 -10.57 0.79
N LEU A 37 -27.92 -11.17 -0.16
CA LEU A 37 -29.01 -12.13 0.11
C LEU A 37 -28.49 -13.43 0.73
N ARG A 38 -27.32 -13.91 0.28
CA ARG A 38 -26.66 -15.10 0.83
C ARG A 38 -26.28 -14.90 2.30
N LEU A 39 -25.65 -13.77 2.62
CA LEU A 39 -25.26 -13.43 4.00
C LEU A 39 -26.48 -13.22 4.91
N ARG A 40 -27.58 -12.67 4.38
CA ARG A 40 -28.85 -12.52 5.12
C ARG A 40 -29.49 -13.87 5.44
N SER A 41 -29.43 -14.82 4.51
CA SER A 41 -29.90 -16.20 4.72
C SER A 41 -29.08 -16.92 5.81
N ILE A 42 -27.76 -16.78 5.78
CA ILE A 42 -26.86 -17.34 6.81
C ILE A 42 -27.17 -16.72 8.18
N SER A 43 -27.31 -15.39 8.25
CA SER A 43 -27.65 -14.69 9.49
C SER A 43 -28.98 -15.15 10.09
N ASN A 44 -30.02 -15.28 9.27
CA ASN A 44 -31.34 -15.76 9.69
C ASN A 44 -31.32 -17.22 10.18
N ASN A 45 -30.51 -18.08 9.54
CA ASN A 45 -30.35 -19.46 9.98
C ASN A 45 -29.60 -19.55 11.31
N VAL A 46 -28.59 -18.70 11.53
CA VAL A 46 -27.85 -18.62 12.80
C VAL A 46 -28.75 -18.09 13.92
N THR A 47 -29.58 -17.07 13.66
CA THR A 47 -30.55 -16.57 14.67
C THR A 47 -31.67 -17.57 14.95
N HIS A 48 -32.15 -18.30 13.95
CA HIS A 48 -33.13 -19.36 14.16
C HIS A 48 -32.56 -20.52 15.01
N TYR A 49 -31.30 -20.91 14.78
CA TYR A 49 -30.62 -21.90 15.62
C TYR A 49 -30.36 -21.40 17.03
N ALA A 50 -29.93 -20.15 17.20
CA ALA A 50 -29.73 -19.55 18.53
C ALA A 50 -31.04 -19.50 19.32
N ASN A 51 -32.12 -19.01 18.71
CA ASN A 51 -33.42 -18.89 19.38
C ASN A 51 -34.05 -20.26 19.72
N HIS A 52 -33.85 -21.28 18.87
CA HIS A 52 -34.32 -22.63 19.16
C HIS A 52 -33.50 -23.33 20.25
N THR A 53 -32.23 -22.94 20.43
CA THR A 53 -31.36 -23.48 21.48
C THR A 53 -31.63 -22.82 22.84
N PHE A 54 -31.96 -21.52 22.85
CA PHE A 54 -32.31 -20.79 24.08
C PHE A 54 -33.75 -21.03 24.56
N ALA A 55 -34.70 -21.33 23.67
CA ALA A 55 -36.11 -21.56 24.05
C ALA A 55 -36.40 -22.92 24.73
N LYS A 56 -35.42 -23.84 24.82
CA LYS A 56 -35.59 -25.17 25.44
C LYS A 56 -34.72 -25.42 26.68
N ALA A 57 -33.99 -24.42 27.16
CA ALA A 57 -33.15 -24.57 28.35
C ALA A 57 -33.97 -24.33 29.64
N ASN A 58 -34.38 -25.43 30.30
CA ASN A 58 -34.92 -25.41 31.66
C ASN A 58 -33.75 -25.36 32.67
N PRO A 59 -33.63 -24.32 33.53
CA PRO A 59 -32.42 -24.07 34.31
C PRO A 59 -32.19 -24.99 35.52
N LYS A 60 -32.84 -26.16 35.61
CA LYS A 60 -32.76 -27.07 36.78
C LYS A 60 -32.01 -28.39 36.56
N HIS A 61 -31.37 -28.64 35.41
CA HIS A 61 -30.61 -29.88 35.17
C HIS A 61 -29.28 -29.67 34.42
N LEU A 62 -28.49 -28.68 34.84
CA LEU A 62 -27.18 -28.37 34.25
C LEU A 62 -25.98 -28.84 35.10
N SER A 63 -26.03 -30.03 35.71
CA SER A 63 -24.83 -30.62 36.35
C SER A 63 -24.48 -32.05 35.93
N GLU A 64 -25.27 -32.75 35.10
CA GLU A 64 -25.00 -34.18 34.81
C GLU A 64 -25.08 -34.60 33.34
N ARG A 65 -25.13 -33.67 32.38
CA ARG A 65 -25.09 -33.99 30.93
C ARG A 65 -24.03 -33.21 30.16
N ALA A 66 -22.82 -33.15 30.68
CA ALA A 66 -21.65 -32.61 29.96
C ALA A 66 -20.76 -33.70 29.34
N VAL A 67 -21.22 -34.95 29.26
CA VAL A 67 -20.51 -36.03 28.56
C VAL A 67 -21.51 -36.71 27.63
N GLN A 68 -21.18 -36.70 26.33
CA GLN A 68 -21.93 -37.23 25.18
C GLN A 68 -22.85 -36.25 24.45
N LEU A 69 -22.45 -35.98 23.19
CA LEU A 69 -23.06 -35.22 22.08
C LEU A 69 -22.21 -33.98 21.78
N HIS A 70 -21.42 -33.90 20.70
CA HIS A 70 -21.83 -34.07 19.32
C HIS A 70 -20.60 -34.29 18.40
N LYS A 71 -20.65 -35.29 17.50
CA LYS A 71 -19.66 -35.49 16.41
C LYS A 71 -19.95 -34.50 15.26
N PRO A 72 -19.00 -33.64 14.84
CA PRO A 72 -19.17 -32.83 13.64
C PRO A 72 -18.52 -33.55 12.43
N SER A 73 -19.04 -34.70 12.03
CA SER A 73 -18.49 -35.44 10.88
C SER A 73 -19.19 -35.12 9.55
N LEU A 74 -20.38 -34.50 9.58
CA LEU A 74 -21.17 -34.26 8.36
C LEU A 74 -20.76 -32.96 7.63
N ASN A 75 -20.41 -31.89 8.36
CA ASN A 75 -20.03 -30.60 7.73
C ASN A 75 -18.62 -30.61 7.12
N ARG A 76 -17.71 -31.47 7.59
CA ARG A 76 -16.35 -31.54 7.06
C ARG A 76 -16.31 -32.12 5.64
N LYS A 77 -17.17 -33.12 5.36
CA LYS A 77 -17.28 -33.69 4.01
C LYS A 77 -17.88 -32.71 3.02
N LEU A 78 -18.94 -31.99 3.40
CA LEU A 78 -19.57 -30.99 2.54
C LEU A 78 -18.57 -29.85 2.21
N PHE A 79 -17.87 -29.34 3.22
CA PHE A 79 -16.84 -28.32 3.05
C PHE A 79 -15.66 -28.80 2.17
N LEU A 80 -15.22 -30.05 2.34
CA LEU A 80 -14.16 -30.64 1.50
C LEU A 80 -14.60 -30.83 0.05
N GLU A 81 -15.85 -31.20 -0.21
CA GLU A 81 -16.40 -31.34 -1.56
C GLU A 81 -16.57 -29.96 -2.23
N GLU A 82 -17.00 -28.93 -1.50
CA GLU A 82 -17.06 -27.56 -2.00
C GLU A 82 -15.66 -26.98 -2.31
N MET A 83 -14.67 -27.25 -1.47
CA MET A 83 -13.27 -26.86 -1.70
C MET A 83 -12.65 -27.58 -2.89
N LYS A 84 -12.95 -28.87 -3.10
CA LYS A 84 -12.50 -29.60 -4.29
C LYS A 84 -13.13 -29.04 -5.57
N ALA A 85 -14.41 -28.70 -5.53
CA ALA A 85 -15.08 -28.05 -6.66
C ALA A 85 -14.44 -26.69 -6.96
N PHE A 86 -14.18 -25.88 -5.94
CA PHE A 86 -13.48 -24.60 -6.09
C PHE A 86 -12.09 -24.76 -6.73
N CYS A 87 -11.25 -25.67 -6.21
CA CYS A 87 -9.93 -25.93 -6.79
C CYS A 87 -9.99 -26.48 -8.22
N LYS A 88 -11.00 -27.27 -8.57
CA LYS A 88 -11.17 -27.83 -9.91
C LYS A 88 -11.44 -26.76 -10.98
N TYR A 89 -12.13 -25.68 -10.62
CA TYR A 89 -12.45 -24.58 -11.55
C TYR A 89 -11.44 -23.42 -11.48
N PHE A 90 -10.83 -23.18 -10.33
CA PHE A 90 -9.93 -22.03 -10.12
C PHE A 90 -8.51 -22.28 -10.65
N THR A 91 -8.01 -23.52 -10.58
CA THR A 91 -6.67 -23.88 -11.07
C THR A 91 -6.50 -23.67 -12.58
N PRO A 92 -7.42 -24.13 -13.47
CA PRO A 92 -7.28 -23.88 -14.91
C PRO A 92 -7.43 -22.40 -15.28
N PHE A 93 -8.21 -21.61 -14.51
CA PHE A 93 -8.30 -20.16 -14.69
C PHE A 93 -6.98 -19.47 -14.38
N PHE A 94 -6.31 -19.84 -13.28
CA PHE A 94 -5.02 -19.28 -12.90
C PHE A 94 -3.92 -19.63 -13.91
N ILE A 95 -3.91 -20.87 -14.43
CA ILE A 95 -2.99 -21.33 -15.48
C ILE A 95 -3.23 -20.58 -16.80
N LEU A 96 -4.49 -20.33 -17.18
CA LEU A 96 -4.81 -19.57 -18.38
C LEU A 96 -4.31 -18.12 -18.28
N VAL A 97 -4.47 -17.49 -17.11
CA VAL A 97 -4.00 -16.13 -16.85
C VAL A 97 -2.47 -16.05 -16.87
N THR A 98 -1.75 -16.97 -16.20
CA THR A 98 -0.28 -16.99 -16.26
C THR A 98 0.26 -17.30 -17.65
N LEU A 99 -0.41 -18.14 -18.45
CA LEU A 99 -0.02 -18.40 -19.84
C LEU A 99 -0.25 -17.19 -20.75
N LEU A 100 -1.33 -16.43 -20.55
CA LEU A 100 -1.59 -15.19 -21.30
C LEU A 100 -0.55 -14.10 -20.98
N PHE A 101 -0.09 -14.00 -19.73
CA PHE A 101 0.95 -13.03 -19.36
C PHE A 101 2.37 -13.46 -19.76
N SER A 102 2.66 -14.76 -19.84
CA SER A 102 3.98 -15.25 -20.27
C SER A 102 4.16 -15.23 -21.80
N THR A 103 3.08 -15.34 -22.57
CA THR A 103 3.12 -15.26 -24.05
C THR A 103 3.16 -13.84 -24.59
N LEU A 104 2.69 -12.84 -23.83
CA LEU A 104 2.84 -11.42 -24.17
C LEU A 104 4.21 -10.84 -23.76
N GLY A 105 5.06 -11.61 -23.06
CA GLY A 105 6.36 -11.17 -22.55
C GLY A 105 7.59 -11.57 -23.38
N LEU A 106 7.43 -12.34 -24.47
CA LEU A 106 8.57 -12.89 -25.24
C LEU A 106 8.54 -12.47 -26.71
N SER A 107 8.68 -11.18 -26.98
CA SER A 107 9.01 -10.68 -28.33
C SER A 107 9.63 -9.28 -28.26
N THR A 108 10.90 -9.20 -27.82
CA THR A 108 11.93 -8.28 -28.36
C THR A 108 13.24 -8.48 -27.59
N LEU A 109 14.17 -9.23 -28.16
CA LEU A 109 15.57 -9.24 -27.75
C LEU A 109 16.44 -9.40 -29.02
N VAL A 110 16.71 -8.29 -29.71
CA VAL A 110 17.86 -8.16 -30.62
C VAL A 110 18.39 -6.73 -30.53
N GLY A 111 19.59 -6.59 -29.95
CA GLY A 111 20.58 -5.56 -30.27
C GLY A 111 20.16 -4.09 -30.17
N GLY A 112 20.17 -3.53 -28.95
CA GLY A 112 20.14 -2.09 -28.75
C GLY A 112 20.87 -1.69 -27.49
N LYS A 113 21.93 -0.89 -27.62
CA LYS A 113 22.59 -0.20 -26.50
C LYS A 113 21.50 0.52 -25.69
N SER A 114 21.21 0.02 -24.49
CA SER A 114 20.23 0.62 -23.60
C SER A 114 20.82 1.88 -22.98
N HIS A 115 20.65 2.99 -23.70
CA HIS A 115 20.60 4.32 -23.11
C HIS A 115 19.34 4.34 -22.23
N LEU A 116 19.47 3.89 -20.97
CA LEU A 116 18.45 4.06 -19.93
C LEU A 116 18.41 5.55 -19.56
N SER A 117 17.87 6.38 -20.46
CA SER A 117 17.32 7.68 -20.09
C SER A 117 15.98 7.41 -19.41
N GLY A 118 16.05 6.93 -18.17
CA GLY A 118 14.91 6.90 -17.29
C GLY A 118 14.45 8.34 -17.10
N ARG A 119 13.23 8.66 -17.55
CA ARG A 119 12.49 9.81 -17.05
C ARG A 119 12.24 9.58 -15.57
N TYR A 120 13.21 9.95 -14.75
CA TYR A 120 12.98 10.26 -13.35
C TYR A 120 11.90 11.35 -13.32
N PRO A 121 10.92 11.29 -12.40
CA PRO A 121 10.03 12.43 -12.17
C PRO A 121 10.91 13.67 -12.05
N LYS A 122 10.56 14.72 -12.78
CA LYS A 122 11.29 15.99 -12.80
C LYS A 122 11.58 16.34 -11.33
N ARG A 123 12.85 16.27 -10.90
CA ARG A 123 13.31 16.43 -9.51
C ARG A 123 13.02 17.87 -9.04
N GLN A 124 11.76 18.18 -8.79
CA GLN A 124 11.30 19.49 -8.37
C GLN A 124 11.32 19.66 -6.84
N GLY A 125 11.77 18.66 -6.08
CA GLY A 125 11.69 18.68 -4.61
C GLY A 125 12.80 19.46 -3.92
N LEU A 126 14.05 19.37 -4.39
CA LEU A 126 15.23 19.92 -3.69
C LEU A 126 15.76 21.25 -4.28
N SER A 127 15.06 21.86 -5.24
CA SER A 127 15.60 23.05 -5.92
C SER A 127 15.42 24.35 -5.14
N GLU A 128 14.52 24.37 -4.17
CA GLU A 128 14.30 25.53 -3.31
C GLU A 128 15.15 25.37 -2.05
N ILE A 129 16.06 26.32 -1.85
CA ILE A 129 16.90 26.42 -0.65
C ILE A 129 15.98 26.62 0.55
N PHE A 130 16.14 25.79 1.58
CA PHE A 130 15.33 25.91 2.79
C PHE A 130 15.69 27.22 3.50
N THR A 131 14.71 28.10 3.68
CA THR A 131 14.92 29.35 4.42
C THR A 131 14.16 29.27 5.73
N CYS A 132 14.88 29.31 6.85
CA CYS A 132 14.29 29.25 8.19
C CYS A 132 13.32 30.42 8.43
N PRO A 133 12.01 30.15 8.61
CA PRO A 133 11.01 31.20 8.84
C PRO A 133 11.26 32.01 10.12
N GLU A 134 10.79 33.25 10.15
CA GLU A 134 10.94 34.11 11.32
C GLU A 134 10.07 33.65 12.50
N LYS A 135 8.84 33.22 12.23
CA LYS A 135 7.91 32.72 13.25
C LYS A 135 8.21 31.27 13.60
N GLN A 136 8.13 30.95 14.88
CA GLN A 136 8.42 29.61 15.39
C GLN A 136 7.50 28.54 14.80
N GLU A 137 6.18 28.78 14.78
CA GLU A 137 5.20 27.83 14.23
C GLU A 137 5.46 27.53 12.75
N ASP A 138 5.70 28.57 11.95
CA ASP A 138 6.04 28.41 10.53
C ASP A 138 7.37 27.64 10.35
N ALA A 139 8.34 27.87 11.24
CA ALA A 139 9.62 27.18 11.21
C ALA A 139 9.52 25.69 11.57
N ILE A 140 8.66 25.34 12.53
CA ILE A 140 8.36 23.95 12.89
C ILE A 140 7.74 23.24 11.69
N ASN A 141 6.61 23.76 11.18
CA ASN A 141 5.88 23.16 10.07
C ASN A 141 6.77 23.04 8.81
N GLY A 142 7.52 24.10 8.50
CA GLY A 142 8.43 24.11 7.34
C GLY A 142 9.57 23.10 7.47
N ALA A 143 10.12 22.91 8.68
CA ALA A 143 11.15 21.90 8.93
C ALA A 143 10.59 20.48 8.82
N GLU A 144 9.42 20.20 9.42
CA GLU A 144 8.75 18.90 9.34
C GLU A 144 8.47 18.49 7.88
N ASP A 145 7.85 19.39 7.11
CA ASP A 145 7.54 19.18 5.69
C ASP A 145 8.81 18.92 4.88
N ARG A 146 9.88 19.67 5.17
CA ARG A 146 11.14 19.51 4.44
C ARG A 146 11.83 18.19 4.76
N LEU A 147 11.83 17.76 6.02
CA LEU A 147 12.34 16.45 6.43
C LEU A 147 11.56 15.30 5.77
N ILE A 148 10.24 15.42 5.64
CA ILE A 148 9.41 14.46 4.88
C ILE A 148 9.88 14.38 3.42
N ILE A 149 10.07 15.53 2.75
CA ILE A 149 10.53 15.58 1.35
C ILE A 149 11.92 14.95 1.20
N ILE A 150 12.86 15.30 2.07
CA ILE A 150 14.23 14.75 2.05
C ILE A 150 14.17 13.22 2.18
N PHE A 151 13.41 12.70 3.16
CA PHE A 151 13.27 11.27 3.36
C PHE A 151 12.63 10.56 2.15
N GLN A 152 11.62 11.18 1.52
CA GLN A 152 11.05 10.68 0.27
C GLN A 152 12.06 10.65 -0.87
N VAL A 153 12.90 11.67 -1.00
CA VAL A 153 13.97 11.70 -2.00
C VAL A 153 14.97 10.57 -1.76
N MET A 154 15.45 10.37 -0.52
CA MET A 154 16.37 9.28 -0.18
C MET A 154 15.78 7.91 -0.54
N THR A 155 14.54 7.66 -0.11
CA THR A 155 13.87 6.37 -0.36
C THR A 155 13.55 6.14 -1.84
N SER A 156 13.42 7.18 -2.67
CA SER A 156 13.16 7.05 -4.11
C SER A 156 14.29 6.36 -4.91
N PHE A 157 15.52 6.32 -4.36
CA PHE A 157 16.65 5.61 -4.97
C PHE A 157 16.62 4.10 -4.73
N VAL A 158 15.65 3.62 -3.95
CA VAL A 158 15.45 2.21 -3.67
C VAL A 158 14.22 1.72 -4.41
N LYS A 159 14.40 0.74 -5.29
CA LYS A 159 13.33 0.13 -6.10
C LYS A 159 13.28 -1.36 -5.79
N GLY A 160 12.34 -1.76 -4.94
CA GLY A 160 12.35 -3.10 -4.36
C GLY A 160 13.66 -3.31 -3.60
N ARG A 161 14.42 -4.37 -3.92
CA ARG A 161 15.72 -4.65 -3.27
C ARG A 161 16.94 -4.06 -3.99
N SER A 162 16.71 -3.22 -4.99
CA SER A 162 17.77 -2.54 -5.73
C SER A 162 17.97 -1.14 -5.19
N PHE A 163 19.22 -0.75 -4.97
CA PHE A 163 19.60 0.60 -4.57
C PHE A 163 20.50 1.21 -5.65
N ASP A 164 20.09 2.36 -6.21
CA ASP A 164 20.87 3.13 -7.19
C ASP A 164 21.88 4.04 -6.46
N SER A 165 22.95 3.42 -5.98
CA SER A 165 23.98 4.08 -5.17
C SER A 165 24.70 5.19 -5.93
N GLU A 166 24.91 5.04 -7.24
CA GLU A 166 25.58 6.05 -8.06
C GLU A 166 24.71 7.30 -8.24
N ALA A 167 23.41 7.14 -8.47
CA ALA A 167 22.50 8.28 -8.59
C ALA A 167 22.27 8.97 -7.25
N PHE A 168 22.27 8.20 -6.14
CA PHE A 168 22.19 8.74 -4.79
C PHE A 168 23.43 9.56 -4.42
N ALA A 169 24.63 9.05 -4.69
CA ALA A 169 25.89 9.74 -4.42
C ALA A 169 25.96 11.16 -5.03
N LYS A 170 25.32 11.35 -6.19
CA LYS A 170 25.25 12.66 -6.88
C LYS A 170 24.36 13.68 -6.19
N VAL A 171 23.36 13.25 -5.41
CA VAL A 171 22.44 14.15 -4.69
C VAL A 171 22.79 14.31 -3.23
N GLN A 172 23.63 13.43 -2.69
CA GLN A 172 23.96 13.41 -1.27
C GLN A 172 24.46 14.75 -0.72
N PRO A 173 25.38 15.48 -1.38
CA PRO A 173 25.84 16.77 -0.86
C PRO A 173 24.69 17.78 -0.64
N ASN A 174 23.66 17.74 -1.49
CA ASN A 174 22.50 18.62 -1.34
C ASN A 174 21.62 18.18 -0.17
N ILE A 175 21.46 16.86 0.03
CA ILE A 175 20.71 16.31 1.16
C ILE A 175 21.37 16.70 2.47
N ASP A 176 22.69 16.52 2.59
CA ASP A 176 23.43 16.86 3.81
C ASP A 176 23.36 18.36 4.11
N HIS A 177 23.51 19.20 3.09
CA HIS A 177 23.37 20.64 3.24
C HIS A 177 21.98 21.05 3.75
N GLU A 178 20.91 20.50 3.17
CA GLU A 178 19.55 20.83 3.63
C GLU A 178 19.25 20.31 5.03
N ILE A 179 19.69 19.10 5.39
CA ILE A 179 19.56 18.57 6.74
C ILE A 179 20.27 19.49 7.74
N GLN A 180 21.47 19.98 7.40
CA GLN A 180 22.20 20.93 8.23
C GLN A 180 21.43 22.25 8.41
N GLU A 181 20.92 22.86 7.32
CA GLU A 181 20.14 24.11 7.39
C GLU A 181 18.88 23.95 8.25
N ILE A 182 18.19 22.81 8.13
CA ILE A 182 17.04 22.47 8.96
C ILE A 182 17.47 22.32 10.42
N GLY A 183 18.57 21.60 10.68
CA GLY A 183 19.09 21.41 12.04
C GLY A 183 19.41 22.73 12.73
N GLU A 184 20.07 23.65 12.03
CA GLU A 184 20.34 25.01 12.53
C GLU A 184 19.04 25.78 12.82
N CYS A 185 18.03 25.65 11.95
CA CYS A 185 16.72 26.26 12.17
C CYS A 185 15.99 25.69 13.38
N VAL A 186 15.95 24.36 13.53
CA VAL A 186 15.29 23.66 14.65
C VAL A 186 15.97 24.04 15.97
N GLN A 187 17.30 24.04 16.04
CA GLN A 187 18.02 24.45 17.24
C GLN A 187 17.72 25.91 17.64
N LYS A 188 17.56 26.80 16.66
CA LYS A 188 17.30 28.22 16.91
C LYS A 188 15.85 28.50 17.27
N LYS A 189 14.90 27.84 16.61
CA LYS A 189 13.47 28.20 16.65
C LYS A 189 12.62 27.25 17.49
N ALA A 190 12.98 25.97 17.56
CA ALA A 190 12.20 24.93 18.21
C ALA A 190 13.06 23.96 19.06
N PRO A 191 13.97 24.44 19.93
CA PRO A 191 14.91 23.58 20.65
C PRO A 191 14.24 22.63 21.66
N THR A 192 12.97 22.84 21.98
CA THR A 192 12.19 22.02 22.94
C THR A 192 11.17 21.11 22.26
N ASP A 193 11.04 21.17 20.93
CA ASP A 193 10.12 20.30 20.20
C ASP A 193 10.73 18.92 20.04
N THR A 194 10.39 18.01 20.94
CA THR A 194 10.98 16.66 20.98
C THR A 194 10.60 15.81 19.77
N LEU A 195 9.44 16.06 19.15
CA LEU A 195 8.99 15.30 18.00
C LEU A 195 9.81 15.68 16.76
N LEU A 196 9.94 16.98 16.50
CA LEU A 196 10.75 17.50 15.40
C LEU A 196 12.23 17.13 15.56
N LEU A 197 12.77 17.21 16.78
CA LEU A 197 14.14 16.76 17.07
C LEU A 197 14.33 15.27 16.77
N SER A 198 13.38 14.42 17.17
CA SER A 198 13.43 12.98 16.87
C SER A 198 13.31 12.69 15.37
N GLN A 199 12.50 13.46 14.64
CA GLN A 199 12.38 13.35 13.19
C GLN A 199 13.69 13.72 12.50
N LEU A 200 14.30 14.84 12.90
CA LEU A 200 15.59 15.30 12.38
C LEU A 200 16.69 14.24 12.62
N GLU A 201 16.81 13.75 13.86
CA GLU A 201 17.78 12.71 14.22
C GLU A 201 17.59 11.45 13.37
N PHE A 202 16.34 11.00 13.18
CA PHE A 202 16.07 9.84 12.35
C PHE A 202 16.48 10.05 10.90
N VAL A 203 16.16 11.21 10.31
CA VAL A 203 16.51 11.53 8.92
C VAL A 203 18.03 11.67 8.73
N GLU A 204 18.74 12.25 9.70
CA GLU A 204 20.21 12.30 9.73
C GLU A 204 20.83 10.89 9.74
N LEU A 205 20.37 10.03 10.65
CA LEU A 205 20.83 8.64 10.74
C LEU A 205 20.52 7.86 9.46
N ALA A 206 19.35 8.09 8.86
CA ALA A 206 18.98 7.48 7.58
C ALA A 206 19.90 7.97 6.45
N SER A 207 20.19 9.27 6.35
CA SER A 207 21.14 9.81 5.35
C SER A 207 22.51 9.16 5.47
N GLN A 208 23.03 9.05 6.70
CA GLN A 208 24.31 8.41 6.97
C GLN A 208 24.32 6.93 6.58
N ASP A 209 23.20 6.21 6.76
CA ASP A 209 23.07 4.81 6.34
C ASP A 209 23.16 4.62 4.84
N TYR A 210 22.51 5.51 4.09
CA TYR A 210 22.59 5.51 2.63
C TYR A 210 24.00 5.86 2.15
N LEU A 211 24.64 6.87 2.75
CA LEU A 211 26.02 7.24 2.42
C LEU A 211 27.00 6.08 2.69
N ASN A 212 26.92 5.45 3.87
CA ASN A 212 27.73 4.28 4.20
C ASN A 212 27.48 3.14 3.19
N ALA A 213 26.23 2.91 2.80
CA ALA A 213 25.91 1.91 1.79
C ALA A 213 26.51 2.24 0.42
N VAL A 214 26.51 3.51 -0.02
CA VAL A 214 27.21 3.93 -1.25
C VAL A 214 28.69 3.56 -1.18
N GLU A 215 29.35 3.91 -0.08
CA GLU A 215 30.78 3.66 0.10
C GLU A 215 31.10 2.17 0.08
N TYR A 216 30.33 1.35 0.81
CA TYR A 216 30.56 -0.09 0.81
C TYR A 216 30.22 -0.75 -0.53
N LEU A 217 29.15 -0.34 -1.21
CA LEU A 217 28.81 -0.88 -2.53
C LEU A 217 29.86 -0.52 -3.58
N ARG A 218 30.49 0.66 -3.48
CA ARG A 218 31.64 1.08 -4.29
C ARG A 218 32.91 0.29 -3.98
N TYR A 219 33.10 -0.09 -2.72
CA TYR A 219 34.26 -0.89 -2.30
C TYR A 219 34.14 -2.36 -2.74
N TYR A 220 32.98 -2.99 -2.52
CA TYR A 220 32.75 -4.43 -2.80
C TYR A 220 32.30 -4.70 -4.23
N THR A 221 33.14 -4.43 -5.23
CA THR A 221 32.77 -4.55 -6.66
C THR A 221 32.99 -5.94 -7.26
N SER A 222 33.81 -6.79 -6.65
CA SER A 222 34.20 -8.07 -7.25
C SER A 222 33.04 -9.09 -7.29
N ASN A 223 33.16 -10.07 -8.18
CA ASN A 223 32.20 -11.17 -8.31
C ASN A 223 32.46 -12.34 -7.34
N LYS A 224 33.23 -12.12 -6.26
CA LYS A 224 33.44 -13.14 -5.23
C LYS A 224 32.18 -13.31 -4.37
N THR A 225 31.86 -14.55 -4.01
CA THR A 225 30.63 -14.91 -3.26
C THR A 225 30.49 -14.13 -1.96
N TYR A 226 31.55 -13.99 -1.15
CA TYR A 226 31.50 -13.24 0.11
C TYR A 226 31.12 -11.76 -0.10
N GLN A 227 31.62 -11.13 -1.18
CA GLN A 227 31.27 -9.74 -1.51
C GLN A 227 29.83 -9.63 -2.03
N GLN A 228 29.34 -10.63 -2.77
CA GLN A 228 27.94 -10.66 -3.22
C GLN A 228 26.98 -10.77 -2.03
N LEU A 229 27.28 -11.62 -1.06
CA LEU A 229 26.49 -11.75 0.17
C LEU A 229 26.53 -10.44 0.97
N ALA A 230 27.71 -9.86 1.17
CA ALA A 230 27.85 -8.58 1.87
C ALA A 230 27.06 -7.45 1.21
N ARG A 231 27.16 -7.30 -0.12
CA ARG A 231 26.36 -6.32 -0.87
C ARG A 231 24.86 -6.57 -0.73
N SER A 232 24.44 -7.83 -0.63
CA SER A 232 23.02 -8.18 -0.48
C SER A 232 22.49 -7.73 0.88
N VAL A 233 23.26 -7.92 1.95
CA VAL A 233 22.91 -7.44 3.30
C VAL A 233 22.92 -5.91 3.36
N ILE A 234 23.89 -5.25 2.73
CA ILE A 234 23.96 -3.77 2.66
C ILE A 234 22.73 -3.20 1.96
N LYS A 235 22.35 -3.78 0.81
CA LYS A 235 21.13 -3.38 0.08
C LYS A 235 19.88 -3.65 0.90
N LEU A 236 19.84 -4.76 1.64
CA LEU A 236 18.73 -5.03 2.57
C LEU A 236 18.65 -3.97 3.66
N ASN A 237 19.75 -3.58 4.30
CA ASN A 237 19.77 -2.53 5.33
C ASN A 237 19.15 -1.21 4.85
N VAL A 238 19.51 -0.77 3.65
CA VAL A 238 18.94 0.43 3.02
C VAL A 238 17.48 0.22 2.67
N PHE A 239 17.14 -0.94 2.11
CA PHE A 239 15.76 -1.28 1.79
C PHE A 239 14.85 -1.27 3.03
N LEU A 240 15.31 -1.76 4.18
CA LEU A 240 14.53 -1.78 5.42
C LEU A 240 14.17 -0.37 5.92
N ILE A 241 15.00 0.65 5.63
CA ILE A 241 14.67 2.05 5.95
C ILE A 241 13.45 2.52 5.16
N THR A 242 13.25 2.03 3.94
CA THR A 242 12.10 2.42 3.10
C THR A 242 10.76 1.95 3.67
N LEU A 243 10.79 0.96 4.57
CA LEU A 243 9.63 0.42 5.27
C LEU A 243 9.22 1.28 6.47
N GLN A 244 9.92 2.39 6.71
CA GLN A 244 9.60 3.39 7.72
C GLN A 244 9.18 4.70 7.05
N ASP A 245 8.49 5.57 7.77
CA ASP A 245 8.25 6.97 7.39
C ASP A 245 9.39 7.89 7.88
N SER A 246 9.24 9.20 7.68
CA SER A 246 10.24 10.19 8.08
C SER A 246 10.40 10.34 9.59
N PHE A 247 9.52 9.76 10.39
CA PHE A 247 9.61 9.71 11.85
C PHE A 247 10.20 8.39 12.34
N GLY A 248 10.61 7.51 11.42
CA GLY A 248 11.11 6.18 11.72
C GLY A 248 10.01 5.17 12.03
N ILE A 249 8.73 5.53 11.95
CA ILE A 249 7.60 4.65 12.26
C ILE A 249 7.37 3.68 11.09
N PRO A 250 7.07 2.39 11.34
CA PRO A 250 6.79 1.44 10.27
C PRO A 250 5.60 1.86 9.39
N LYS A 251 5.76 1.81 8.06
CA LYS A 251 4.69 1.99 7.07
C LYS A 251 3.85 0.73 6.97
N ARG A 252 2.76 0.68 7.72
CA ARG A 252 1.89 -0.51 7.81
C ARG A 252 0.89 -0.61 6.67
N GLU A 253 0.79 0.41 5.84
CA GLU A 253 -0.06 0.44 4.64
C GLU A 253 0.47 -0.50 3.54
N ILE A 254 1.69 -1.03 3.71
CA ILE A 254 2.27 -2.02 2.81
C ILE A 254 1.48 -3.33 2.95
N VAL A 255 0.90 -3.78 1.84
CA VAL A 255 0.17 -5.05 1.76
C VAL A 255 1.08 -6.21 2.16
N ASP A 256 0.55 -7.11 2.99
CA ASP A 256 1.26 -8.28 3.51
C ASP A 256 2.54 -7.93 4.31
N TYR A 257 2.53 -6.82 5.06
CA TYR A 257 3.68 -6.35 5.85
C TYR A 257 4.33 -7.44 6.70
N ASP A 258 3.55 -8.18 7.50
CA ASP A 258 4.09 -9.20 8.41
C ASP A 258 4.77 -10.35 7.65
N ASP A 259 4.11 -10.88 6.63
CA ASP A 259 4.67 -11.92 5.75
C ASP A 259 5.92 -11.41 5.02
N PHE A 260 5.91 -10.14 4.66
CA PHE A 260 7.05 -9.49 4.01
C PHE A 260 8.25 -9.39 4.96
N ILE A 261 8.05 -8.97 6.21
CA ILE A 261 9.11 -8.95 7.24
C ILE A 261 9.63 -10.37 7.51
N ALA A 262 8.74 -11.35 7.69
CA ALA A 262 9.12 -12.74 7.91
C ALA A 262 9.99 -13.30 6.77
N LYS A 263 9.61 -13.06 5.51
CA LYS A 263 10.42 -13.48 4.34
C LYS A 263 11.80 -12.83 4.29
N ASN A 264 11.95 -11.59 4.78
CA ASN A 264 13.25 -10.94 4.82
C ASN A 264 14.13 -11.46 5.98
N ILE A 265 13.52 -11.88 7.09
CA ILE A 265 14.19 -12.59 8.19
C ILE A 265 14.77 -13.92 7.67
N ASP A 266 13.93 -14.75 7.04
CA ASP A 266 14.35 -16.06 6.51
C ASP A 266 15.48 -15.91 5.47
N LEU A 267 15.38 -14.88 4.62
CA LEU A 267 16.39 -14.60 3.61
C LEU A 267 17.72 -14.15 4.22
N LEU A 268 17.67 -13.30 5.24
CA LEU A 268 18.86 -12.84 5.94
C LEU A 268 19.58 -14.00 6.63
N ASP A 269 18.82 -14.93 7.24
CA ASP A 269 19.35 -16.14 7.87
C ASP A 269 19.95 -17.10 6.85
N LEU A 270 19.32 -17.24 5.68
CA LEU A 270 19.90 -17.99 4.56
C LEU A 270 21.26 -17.40 4.13
N TRP A 271 21.36 -16.08 3.96
CA TRP A 271 22.62 -15.43 3.58
C TRP A 271 23.72 -15.62 4.64
N ALA A 272 23.38 -15.57 5.93
CA ALA A 272 24.33 -15.85 7.00
C ALA A 272 24.82 -17.31 6.95
N SER A 273 23.91 -18.27 6.77
CA SER A 273 24.28 -19.68 6.60
C SER A 273 25.22 -19.87 5.41
N MET A 274 24.97 -19.22 4.28
CA MET A 274 25.84 -19.29 3.10
C MET A 274 27.22 -18.67 3.37
N PHE A 275 27.26 -17.55 4.09
CA PHE A 275 28.51 -16.87 4.42
C PHE A 275 29.40 -17.72 5.35
N LEU A 276 28.80 -18.37 6.36
CA LEU A 276 29.51 -19.25 7.31
C LEU A 276 30.16 -20.48 6.66
N GLN A 277 29.71 -20.87 5.46
CA GLN A 277 30.30 -22.00 4.72
C GLN A 277 31.53 -21.58 3.90
N LEU A 278 31.86 -20.29 3.84
CA LEU A 278 33.02 -19.79 3.09
C LEU A 278 34.29 -19.95 3.94
N THR A 279 35.27 -20.68 3.43
CA THR A 279 36.53 -20.98 4.14
C THR A 279 37.65 -19.97 3.89
N GLU A 280 37.57 -19.22 2.79
CA GLU A 280 38.61 -18.28 2.35
C GLU A 280 38.07 -16.85 2.34
N LEU A 281 38.20 -16.16 3.48
CA LEU A 281 37.77 -14.78 3.66
C LEU A 281 38.98 -13.85 3.78
N PRO A 282 38.98 -12.68 3.13
CA PRO A 282 39.95 -11.64 3.42
C PRO A 282 39.88 -11.19 4.89
N PRO A 283 40.98 -10.67 5.47
CA PRO A 283 40.97 -10.16 6.83
C PRO A 283 39.86 -9.12 7.06
N GLY A 284 39.11 -9.27 8.16
CA GLY A 284 38.05 -8.36 8.58
C GLY A 284 36.72 -8.50 7.82
N MET A 285 36.63 -9.37 6.81
CA MET A 285 35.40 -9.59 6.05
C MET A 285 34.30 -10.24 6.92
N ASP A 286 34.71 -11.10 7.85
CA ASP A 286 33.85 -11.72 8.86
C ASP A 286 33.21 -10.68 9.78
N GLY A 287 34.02 -9.81 10.41
CA GLY A 287 33.53 -8.75 11.28
C GLY A 287 32.66 -7.72 10.54
N PHE A 288 33.03 -7.39 9.29
CA PHE A 288 32.20 -6.51 8.46
C PHE A 288 30.83 -7.14 8.16
N PHE A 289 30.81 -8.41 7.72
CA PHE A 289 29.55 -9.09 7.40
C PHE A 289 28.67 -9.23 8.64
N ASP A 290 29.23 -9.64 9.78
CA ASP A 290 28.51 -9.78 11.05
C ASP A 290 27.89 -8.45 11.52
N SER A 291 28.63 -7.35 11.39
CA SER A 291 28.12 -6.01 11.68
C SER A 291 26.90 -5.65 10.81
N GLN A 292 26.99 -5.87 9.48
CA GLN A 292 25.88 -5.60 8.56
C GLN A 292 24.68 -6.52 8.81
N TYR A 293 24.92 -7.81 9.10
CA TYR A 293 23.90 -8.79 9.43
C TYR A 293 23.16 -8.41 10.71
N THR A 294 23.90 -8.13 11.79
CA THR A 294 23.35 -7.76 13.09
C THR A 294 22.47 -6.52 12.96
N ARG A 295 22.93 -5.52 12.20
CA ARG A 295 22.15 -4.32 11.91
C ARG A 295 20.83 -4.63 11.20
N ALA A 296 20.87 -5.45 10.15
CA ALA A 296 19.66 -5.83 9.40
C ALA A 296 18.70 -6.62 10.29
N ARG A 297 19.24 -7.53 11.11
CA ARG A 297 18.47 -8.36 12.04
C ARG A 297 17.76 -7.52 13.09
N GLN A 298 18.46 -6.59 13.73
CA GLN A 298 17.89 -5.68 14.71
C GLN A 298 16.78 -4.83 14.10
N ARG A 299 17.00 -4.28 12.89
CA ARG A 299 15.99 -3.47 12.19
C ARG A 299 14.75 -4.31 11.83
N LEU A 300 14.93 -5.55 11.34
CA LEU A 300 13.82 -6.48 11.09
C LEU A 300 13.04 -6.84 12.37
N GLN A 301 13.74 -7.11 13.47
CA GLN A 301 13.10 -7.41 14.76
C GLN A 301 12.31 -6.21 15.28
N TRP A 302 12.87 -5.01 15.16
CA TRP A 302 12.20 -3.77 15.52
C TRP A 302 10.95 -3.53 14.67
N LEU A 303 11.04 -3.71 13.34
CA LEU A 303 9.91 -3.62 12.42
C LEU A 303 8.83 -4.67 12.74
N ALA A 304 9.23 -5.89 13.10
CA ALA A 304 8.31 -6.96 13.47
C ALA A 304 7.58 -6.72 14.80
N SER A 305 8.22 -6.05 15.78
CA SER A 305 7.59 -5.73 17.06
C SER A 305 6.72 -4.48 16.98
N HIS A 306 7.15 -3.47 16.23
CA HIS A 306 6.43 -2.20 16.10
C HIS A 306 5.48 -2.15 14.90
N GLY A 307 5.43 -3.20 14.06
CA GLY A 307 4.45 -3.33 12.98
C GLY A 307 3.07 -3.82 13.44
N LYS A 308 2.98 -4.47 14.60
CA LYS A 308 1.80 -5.24 15.02
C LYS A 308 0.68 -4.43 15.70
N ASP A 309 0.96 -3.22 16.18
CA ASP A 309 0.15 -2.57 17.23
C ASP A 309 -1.03 -1.68 16.78
N HIS A 310 -1.40 -1.70 15.50
CA HIS A 310 -2.64 -1.10 15.02
C HIS A 310 -3.23 -2.17 14.17
N GLY A 311 -4.27 -2.80 14.74
CA GLY A 311 -4.85 -4.04 14.27
C GLY A 311 -4.80 -4.10 12.76
N SER A 312 -4.27 -5.22 12.26
CA SER A 312 -4.94 -6.01 11.24
C SER A 312 -6.20 -5.26 10.81
N TRP A 313 -6.17 -4.71 9.61
CA TRP A 313 -7.38 -4.35 8.89
C TRP A 313 -8.18 -5.64 8.75
N ASN A 314 -8.74 -6.10 9.86
CA ASN A 314 -9.62 -7.22 9.90
C ASN A 314 -10.88 -6.74 9.18
N ALA A 315 -11.70 -7.69 8.77
CA ALA A 315 -12.91 -7.37 8.04
C ALA A 315 -13.76 -6.30 8.76
N ALA A 316 -13.69 -6.18 10.09
CA ALA A 316 -14.40 -5.16 10.86
C ALA A 316 -13.77 -3.75 10.72
N THR A 317 -12.45 -3.60 10.77
CA THR A 317 -11.78 -2.30 10.55
C THR A 317 -11.96 -1.83 9.11
N ILE A 318 -11.84 -2.74 8.13
CA ILE A 318 -12.14 -2.45 6.72
C ILE A 318 -13.60 -2.05 6.55
N ALA A 319 -14.54 -2.78 7.16
CA ALA A 319 -15.96 -2.44 7.09
C ALA A 319 -16.26 -1.09 7.76
N THR A 320 -15.57 -0.76 8.85
CA THR A 320 -15.74 0.52 9.55
C THR A 320 -15.26 1.68 8.70
N ALA A 321 -14.06 1.58 8.11
CA ALA A 321 -13.56 2.60 7.20
C ALA A 321 -14.43 2.72 5.94
N ALA A 322 -14.87 1.60 5.36
CA ALA A 322 -15.78 1.59 4.23
C ALA A 322 -17.14 2.26 4.57
N ASN A 323 -17.67 2.03 5.77
CA ASN A 323 -18.89 2.68 6.25
C ASN A 323 -18.69 4.18 6.47
N SER A 324 -17.53 4.62 6.94
CA SER A 324 -17.20 6.05 7.08
C SER A 324 -17.11 6.74 5.72
N VAL A 325 -16.42 6.14 4.75
CA VAL A 325 -16.34 6.64 3.37
C VAL A 325 -17.72 6.68 2.72
N TYR A 326 -18.53 5.63 2.90
CA TYR A 326 -19.90 5.58 2.39
C TYR A 326 -20.78 6.66 3.01
N SER A 327 -20.69 6.88 4.33
CA SER A 327 -21.47 7.91 5.03
C SER A 327 -21.12 9.31 4.55
N TYR A 328 -19.83 9.58 4.35
CA TYR A 328 -19.36 10.84 3.78
C TYR A 328 -19.85 11.05 2.34
N TYR A 329 -19.74 10.03 1.49
CA TYR A 329 -20.26 10.08 0.12
C TYR A 329 -21.77 10.30 0.08
N LYS A 330 -22.53 9.60 0.94
CA LYS A 330 -23.98 9.77 1.08
C LYS A 330 -24.34 11.20 1.46
N PHE A 331 -23.62 11.78 2.43
CA PHE A 331 -23.82 13.17 2.83
C PHE A 331 -23.63 14.16 1.67
N ILE A 332 -22.57 13.98 0.87
CA ILE A 332 -22.32 14.82 -0.32
C ILE A 332 -23.47 14.71 -1.33
N VAL A 333 -23.92 13.48 -1.62
CA VAL A 333 -25.02 13.25 -2.57
C VAL A 333 -26.33 13.87 -2.08
N GLU A 334 -26.69 13.68 -0.81
CA GLU A 334 -27.91 14.23 -0.21
C GLU A 334 -27.88 15.76 -0.17
N SER A 335 -26.73 16.34 0.20
CA SER A 335 -26.50 17.78 0.18
C SER A 335 -26.63 18.35 -1.24
N GLY A 336 -26.05 17.68 -2.23
CA GLY A 336 -26.16 18.04 -3.65
C GLY A 336 -27.61 17.97 -4.17
N GLN A 337 -28.39 16.98 -3.74
CA GLN A 337 -29.81 16.89 -4.09
C GLN A 337 -30.66 17.98 -3.43
N SER A 338 -30.36 18.34 -2.17
CA SER A 338 -31.01 19.44 -1.46
C SER A 338 -30.79 20.78 -2.19
N LEU A 339 -29.53 21.04 -2.59
CA LEU A 339 -29.17 22.20 -3.41
C LEU A 339 -29.92 22.23 -4.75
N LYS A 340 -29.97 21.10 -5.47
CA LYS A 340 -30.75 21.00 -6.72
C LYS A 340 -32.23 21.31 -6.52
N ARG A 341 -32.84 20.87 -5.41
CA ARG A 341 -34.25 21.18 -5.10
C ARG A 341 -34.46 22.67 -4.82
N LYS A 342 -33.60 23.28 -3.99
CA LYS A 342 -33.65 24.73 -3.71
C LYS A 342 -33.51 25.56 -4.98
N PHE A 343 -32.55 25.20 -5.84
CA PHE A 343 -32.33 25.89 -7.11
C PHE A 343 -33.53 25.76 -8.06
N LYS A 344 -34.13 24.56 -8.15
CA LYS A 344 -35.34 24.35 -8.96
C LYS A 344 -36.54 25.15 -8.43
N GLY A 345 -36.67 25.29 -7.12
CA GLY A 345 -37.67 26.15 -6.48
C GLY A 345 -37.47 27.63 -6.82
N PHE A 346 -36.24 28.13 -6.71
CA PHE A 346 -35.87 29.49 -7.09
C PHE A 346 -36.19 29.80 -8.56
N LEU A 347 -35.82 28.90 -9.48
CA LEU A 347 -36.14 29.06 -10.90
C LEU A 347 -37.65 29.07 -11.18
N ARG A 348 -38.45 28.30 -10.42
CA ARG A 348 -39.92 28.31 -10.54
C ARG A 348 -40.52 29.63 -10.06
N GLY A 349 -40.09 30.13 -8.89
CA GLY A 349 -40.52 31.43 -8.36
C GLY A 349 -40.21 32.59 -9.30
N ASN A 350 -39.03 32.58 -9.93
CA ASN A 350 -38.67 33.61 -10.92
C ASN A 350 -39.53 33.56 -12.19
N LYS A 351 -39.94 32.37 -12.64
CA LYS A 351 -40.87 32.23 -13.77
C LYS A 351 -42.26 32.78 -13.43
N GLU A 352 -42.76 32.50 -12.23
CA GLU A 352 -44.06 33.02 -11.76
C GLU A 352 -44.05 34.53 -11.57
N ASN A 353 -42.97 35.11 -11.01
CA ASN A 353 -42.81 36.56 -10.91
C ASN A 353 -42.74 37.24 -12.29
N ARG A 354 -42.01 36.68 -13.26
CA ARG A 354 -42.04 37.20 -14.64
C ARG A 354 -43.42 37.12 -15.27
N ALA A 355 -44.16 36.04 -15.03
CA ALA A 355 -45.53 35.89 -15.51
C ALA A 355 -46.50 36.90 -14.87
N ARG A 356 -46.28 37.29 -13.61
CA ARG A 356 -47.06 38.36 -12.94
C ARG A 356 -46.74 39.74 -13.51
N ILE A 357 -45.47 40.06 -13.72
CA ILE A 357 -45.05 41.35 -14.31
C ILE A 357 -45.67 41.52 -15.70
N ASN A 358 -45.69 40.48 -16.53
CA ASN A 358 -46.29 40.55 -17.87
C ASN A 358 -47.83 40.60 -17.90
N ARG A 359 -48.53 40.41 -16.77
CA ARG A 359 -50.00 40.49 -16.69
C ARG A 359 -50.52 41.84 -16.19
N ASN A 360 -49.64 42.77 -15.80
CA ASN A 360 -49.99 44.15 -15.51
C ASN A 360 -49.22 45.08 -16.48
N PRO A 361 -49.73 45.28 -17.70
CA PRO A 361 -49.16 46.20 -18.68
C PRO A 361 -49.70 47.62 -18.44
N TRP A 362 -49.64 48.08 -17.19
CA TRP A 362 -50.00 49.46 -16.85
C TRP A 362 -48.79 50.36 -16.99
#